data_AF-A0A7G8X694-F1
#
_entry.id   AF-A0A7G8X694-F1
#
_cell.length_a   1.000
_cell.length_b   1.000
_cell.length_c   1.000
_cell.angle_alpha   90.00
_cell.angle_beta   90.00
_cell.angle_gamma   90.00
#
_symmetry.space_group_name_H-M   'P 1'
#
loop_
_entity.id
_entity.type
_entity.pdbx_description
1 polymer ?
#
loop_
_entity_poly.entity_id
_entity_poly.type
_entity_poly.pdbx_seq_one_letter_code
_entity_poly.pdbx_strand_id
1 'polypeptide(L)' 'MVKTIPKKRVLSVLIKLKRNDMYATAKHFGLSHPVVVARSQELDTLLNRYQGIRAIQ' A
#
# COMPACT_ATOMS: atom_id res chain seq x y z
N MET A 1 -10.13 21.16 20.89
CA MET A 1 -10.52 21.04 19.46
C MET A 1 -9.85 19.81 18.86
N VAL A 2 -10.59 18.73 18.61
CA VAL A 2 -10.04 17.51 17.99
C VAL A 2 -9.90 17.77 16.49
N LYS A 3 -8.68 17.92 15.99
CA LYS A 3 -8.42 18.08 14.54
C LYS A 3 -8.69 16.74 13.85
N THR A 4 -9.70 16.66 13.01
CA THR A 4 -10.01 15.47 12.21
C THR A 4 -8.90 15.23 11.17
N ILE A 5 -8.24 14.07 11.23
CA ILE A 5 -7.21 13.71 10.24
C ILE A 5 -7.90 13.37 8.91
N PRO A 6 -7.50 13.98 7.78
CA PRO A 6 -8.07 13.65 6.48
C PRO A 6 -7.83 12.18 6.11
N LYS A 7 -8.86 11.48 5.62
CA LYS A 7 -8.76 10.06 5.17
C LYS A 7 -7.62 9.84 4.16
N LYS A 8 -7.39 10.78 3.24
CA LYS A 8 -6.26 10.73 2.29
C LYS A 8 -4.90 10.78 2.99
N ARG A 9 -4.76 11.53 4.08
CA ARG A 9 -3.50 11.60 4.85
C ARG A 9 -3.21 10.28 5.53
N VAL A 10 -4.23 9.63 6.10
CA VAL A 10 -4.11 8.27 6.67
C VAL A 10 -3.70 7.26 5.58
N LEU A 11 -4.35 7.29 4.43
CA LEU A 11 -4.01 6.42 3.30
C LEU A 11 -2.58 6.62 2.80
N SER A 12 -2.12 7.87 2.70
CA SER A 12 -0.74 8.20 2.30
C SER A 12 0.29 7.58 3.25
N VAL A 13 0.04 7.63 4.57
CA VAL A 13 0.90 6.99 5.57
C VAL A 13 0.91 5.47 5.39
N LEU A 14 -0.26 4.86 5.21
CA LEU A 14 -0.38 3.40 5.00
C LEU A 14 0.35 2.95 3.72
N ILE A 15 0.23 3.70 2.62
CA ILE A 15 0.94 3.44 1.36
C ILE A 15 2.46 3.46 1.59
N LYS A 16 2.97 4.46 2.33
CA LYS A 16 4.40 4.57 2.62
C LYS A 16 4.90 3.39 3.45
N LEU A 17 4.17 3.03 4.51
CA LEU A 17 4.51 1.88 5.35
C LEU A 17 4.50 0.58 4.55
N LYS A 18 3.47 0.36 3.74
CA LYS A 18 3.31 -0.86 2.94
C LYS A 18 4.38 -0.99 1.86
N ARG A 19 4.77 0.12 1.23
CA ARG A 19 5.87 0.17 0.26
C ARG A 19 7.20 -0.22 0.88
N ASN A 20 7.49 0.29 2.08
CA ASN A 20 8.71 -0.07 2.80
C ASN A 20 8.74 -1.55 3.17
N ASP A 21 7.62 -2.11 3.65
CA ASP A 21 7.47 -3.54 3.93
C ASP A 21 7.70 -4.40 2.67
N MET A 22 7.10 -4.01 1.54
CA MET A 22 7.29 -4.70 0.26
C MET A 22 8.77 -4.71 -0.16
N TYR A 23 9.46 -3.58 -0.09
CA TYR A 23 10.89 -3.52 -0.44
C TYR A 23 11.77 -4.31 0.52
N ALA A 24 11.48 -4.29 1.82
CA ALA A 24 12.20 -5.12 2.80
C ALA A 24 12.02 -6.62 2.50
N THR A 25 10.78 -7.02 2.19
CA THR A 25 10.44 -8.40 1.82
C THR A 25 11.11 -8.80 0.51
N ALA A 26 11.12 -7.91 -0.50
CA ALA A 26 11.79 -8.13 -1.77
C ALA A 26 13.31 -8.28 -1.63
N LYS A 27 13.92 -7.53 -0.72
CA LYS A 27 15.35 -7.66 -0.41
C LYS A 27 15.68 -9.02 0.20
N HIS A 28 14.77 -9.61 0.96
CA HIS A 28 14.99 -10.89 1.63
C HIS A 28 14.66 -12.10 0.72
N PHE A 29 13.55 -12.05 0.00
CA PHE A 29 13.02 -13.19 -0.76
C PHE A 29 13.18 -13.08 -2.29
N GLY A 30 13.48 -11.89 -2.82
CA GLY A 30 13.48 -11.61 -4.27
C GLY A 30 12.13 -11.13 -4.79
N LEU A 31 12.14 -10.42 -5.93
CA LEU A 31 10.97 -9.70 -6.47
C LEU A 31 9.81 -10.62 -6.88
N SER A 32 10.11 -11.79 -7.41
CA SER A 32 9.10 -12.74 -7.90
C SER A 32 8.58 -13.67 -6.81
N HIS A 33 9.05 -13.54 -5.56
CA HIS A 33 8.60 -14.40 -4.48
C HIS A 33 7.10 -14.18 -4.22
N PRO A 34 6.28 -15.23 -4.04
CA PRO A 34 4.83 -15.08 -3.88
C PRO A 34 4.41 -14.10 -2.79
N VAL A 35 5.17 -14.03 -1.69
CA VAL A 35 4.93 -13.07 -0.61
C VAL A 35 5.12 -11.62 -1.07
N VAL A 36 6.14 -11.35 -1.89
CA VAL A 36 6.42 -10.00 -2.41
C VAL A 36 5.34 -9.58 -3.41
N VAL A 37 4.88 -10.51 -4.25
CA VAL A 37 3.76 -10.32 -5.19
C VAL A 37 2.47 -10.02 -4.43
N ALA A 38 2.18 -10.75 -3.35
CA ALA A 38 1.02 -10.46 -2.50
C ALA A 38 1.13 -9.05 -1.86
N ARG A 39 2.32 -8.67 -1.37
CA ARG A 39 2.56 -7.33 -0.81
C ARG A 39 2.40 -6.22 -1.85
N SER A 40 2.80 -6.44 -3.11
CA SER A 40 2.61 -5.47 -4.19
C SER A 40 1.12 -5.29 -4.52
N GLN A 41 0.35 -6.37 -4.59
CA GLN A 41 -1.11 -6.31 -4.82
C GLN A 41 -1.85 -5.57 -3.69
N GLU A 42 -1.44 -5.78 -2.44
CA GLU A 42 -1.97 -5.03 -1.30
C GLU A 42 -1.62 -3.54 -1.38
N LEU A 43 -0.41 -3.20 -1.83
CA LEU A 43 0.02 -1.82 -2.07
C LEU A 43 -0.78 -1.16 -3.20
N ASP A 44 -1.02 -1.89 -4.29
CA ASP A 44 -1.83 -1.42 -5.42
C ASP A 44 -3.27 -1.13 -5.00
N THR A 45 -3.84 -1.98 -4.15
CA THR A 45 -5.18 -1.74 -3.58
C THR A 45 -5.24 -0.42 -2.79
N LEU A 46 -4.20 -0.12 -2.00
CA LEU A 46 -4.11 1.14 -1.27
C LEU A 46 -3.93 2.35 -2.20
N LEU A 47 -3.14 2.20 -3.26
CA LEU A 47 -2.94 3.23 -4.29
C LEU A 47 -4.23 3.54 -5.04
N ASN A 48 -4.95 2.50 -5.49
CA ASN A 48 -6.25 2.63 -6.14
C ASN A 48 -7.24 3.37 -5.26
N ARG A 49 -7.32 3.00 -3.97
CA ARG A 49 -8.18 3.70 -3.00
C ARG A 49 -7.78 5.16 -2.79
N TYR A 50 -6.49 5.46 -2.77
CA TYR A 50 -6.00 6.84 -2.64
C TYR A 50 -6.31 7.70 -3.87
N GLN A 51 -6.22 7.10 -5.06
CA GLN A 51 -6.53 7.73 -6.35
C GLN A 51 -8.04 7.78 -6.64
N GLY A 52 -8.86 7.05 -5.89
CA GLY A 52 -10.30 6.95 -6.14
C GLY A 52 -10.66 6.04 -7.31
N ILE A 53 -9.72 5.21 -7.76
CA ILE A 53 -9.94 4.21 -8.80
C ILE A 53 -10.73 3.06 -8.15
N ARG A 54 -11.97 2.86 -8.60
CA ARG A 54 -12.75 1.68 -8.24
C ARG A 54 -12.27 0.54 -9.13
N ALA A 55 -11.83 -0.56 -8.52
CA ALA A 55 -11.67 -1.80 -9.27
C ALA A 55 -13.01 -2.13 -9.92
N ILE A 56 -13.04 -2.22 -11.25
CA ILE A 56 -14.16 -2.81 -11.97
C ILE A 56 -14.16 -4.28 -11.56
N GLN A 57 -15.20 -4.70 -10.83
CA GLN A 57 -15.44 -6.10 -10.46
C GLN A 57 -15.84 -6.90 -11.70
#